data_AF-A0A413FZA2-F1
#
_entry.id   AF-A0A413FZA2-F1
#
_cell.length_a   1.000
_cell.length_b   1.000
_cell.length_c   1.000
_cell.angle_alpha   90.00
_cell.angle_beta   90.00
_cell.angle_gamma   90.00
#
_symmetry.space_group_name_H-M   'P 1'
#
loop_
_entity.id
_entity.type
_entity.pdbx_description
1 polymer ?
#
loop_
_entity_poly.entity_id
_entity_poly.type
_entity_poly.pdbx_seq_one_letter_code
_entity_poly.pdbx_strand_id
1 'polypeptide(L)'
;MLTPNQLQALPDSLVALYEQLESEIIADMARRITKAEYLTDTTTWQSFKAQELKATRAEIIRKLSRTTGKSEQELKKMFEDAGAAALAYDDEIYKAAGLSPVPLARSKALQAALAAGLKNTKGELRNLTRTTANTASKQFEDALDAVYMRIMSGAFSQQDAIRRAVKQLGSEGMQSIRYPSGHTDHLDVAVRRAVLTGVSQAVGRLQLTRADEMGCDLVQTTSHMGARPEHAVWQGRVFRRSK
;
A
#
# COMPACT_ATOMS: atom_id res chain seq x y z
N MET A 1 -3.07 -23.27 -5.11
CA MET A 1 -2.51 -22.29 -4.13
C MET A 1 -1.26 -21.60 -4.67
N LEU A 2 -1.01 -20.36 -4.25
CA LEU A 2 0.26 -19.65 -4.53
C LEU A 2 1.37 -20.09 -3.56
N THR A 3 2.61 -20.14 -4.04
CA THR A 3 3.77 -20.40 -3.19
C THR A 3 4.16 -19.16 -2.36
N PRO A 4 4.87 -19.32 -1.22
CA PRO A 4 5.36 -18.18 -0.43
C PRO A 4 6.21 -17.19 -1.24
N ASN A 5 7.07 -17.70 -2.14
CA ASN A 5 7.91 -16.85 -2.99
C ASN A 5 7.09 -16.06 -4.01
N GLN A 6 6.07 -16.70 -4.60
CA GLN A 6 5.13 -16.00 -5.47
C GLN A 6 4.44 -14.88 -4.70
N LEU A 7 3.90 -15.17 -3.51
CA LEU A 7 3.24 -14.15 -2.68
C LEU A 7 4.16 -12.98 -2.32
N GLN A 8 5.40 -13.25 -1.88
CA GLN A 8 6.33 -12.20 -1.46
C GLN A 8 6.71 -11.22 -2.58
N ALA A 9 6.86 -11.72 -3.81
CA ALA A 9 7.29 -10.91 -4.95
C ALA A 9 6.15 -10.09 -5.58
N LEU A 10 4.88 -10.48 -5.38
CA LEU A 10 3.73 -9.80 -5.99
C LEU A 10 3.73 -8.28 -5.76
N PRO A 11 3.93 -7.75 -4.54
CA PRO A 11 3.76 -6.32 -4.29
C PRO A 11 4.92 -5.47 -4.80
N ASP A 12 6.07 -6.04 -5.17
CA ASP A 12 7.33 -5.30 -5.30
C ASP A 12 7.25 -4.17 -6.33
N SER A 13 6.57 -4.41 -7.45
CA SER A 13 6.43 -3.41 -8.50
C SER A 13 5.49 -2.26 -8.10
N LEU A 14 4.40 -2.55 -7.38
CA LEU A 14 3.57 -1.51 -6.77
C LEU A 14 4.35 -0.75 -5.69
N VAL A 15 5.08 -1.45 -4.83
CA VAL A 15 5.89 -0.83 -3.76
C VAL A 15 6.87 0.18 -4.35
N ALA A 16 7.61 -0.21 -5.40
CA ALA A 16 8.54 0.68 -6.08
C ALA A 16 7.86 1.97 -6.63
N LEU A 17 6.63 1.87 -7.15
CA LEU A 17 5.87 3.05 -7.59
C LEU A 17 5.56 4.02 -6.43
N TYR A 18 5.26 3.48 -5.25
CA TYR A 18 4.94 4.30 -4.07
C TYR A 18 6.20 4.83 -3.38
N GLU A 19 7.32 4.12 -3.38
CA GLU A 19 8.64 4.61 -2.94
C GLU A 19 9.14 5.76 -3.82
N GLN A 20 8.98 5.65 -5.14
CA GLN A 20 9.30 6.72 -6.07
C GLN A 20 8.43 7.96 -5.82
N LEU A 21 7.13 7.76 -5.60
CA LEU A 21 6.19 8.82 -5.24
C LEU A 21 6.60 9.52 -3.94
N GLU A 22 7.00 8.78 -2.92
CA GLU A 22 7.47 9.31 -1.66
C GLU A 22 8.71 10.20 -1.85
N SER A 23 9.70 9.68 -2.58
CA SER A 23 10.91 10.42 -2.93
C SER A 23 10.60 11.71 -3.69
N GLU A 24 9.68 11.66 -4.66
CA GLU A 24 9.22 12.83 -5.41
C GLU A 24 8.55 13.89 -4.52
N ILE A 25 7.77 13.47 -3.52
CA ILE A 25 7.07 14.37 -2.60
C ILE A 25 8.08 15.02 -1.65
N ILE A 26 8.99 14.25 -1.06
CA ILE A 26 10.03 14.77 -0.17
C ILE A 26 10.93 15.77 -0.91
N ALA A 27 11.32 15.45 -2.14
CA ALA A 27 12.11 16.36 -2.97
C ALA A 27 11.37 17.67 -3.26
N ASP A 28 10.06 17.63 -3.53
CA ASP A 28 9.26 18.83 -3.74
C ASP A 28 9.17 19.69 -2.47
N MET A 29 8.92 19.07 -1.31
CA MET A 29 8.93 19.76 -0.02
C MET A 29 10.27 20.44 0.26
N ALA A 30 11.37 19.72 0.07
CA ALA A 30 12.73 20.26 0.27
C ALA A 30 12.98 21.49 -0.61
N ARG A 31 12.65 21.41 -1.92
CA ARG A 31 12.79 22.56 -2.85
C ARG A 31 11.93 23.77 -2.47
N ARG A 32 10.79 23.56 -1.82
CA ARG A 32 9.92 24.66 -1.37
C ARG A 32 10.43 25.29 -0.08
N ILE A 33 10.96 24.49 0.84
CA ILE A 33 11.61 25.01 2.06
C ILE A 33 12.80 25.89 1.71
N THR A 34 13.61 25.54 0.69
CA THR A 34 14.73 26.39 0.29
C THR A 34 14.31 27.77 -0.23
N LYS A 35 13.08 27.93 -0.75
CA LYS A 35 12.59 29.27 -1.15
C LYS A 35 12.37 30.21 0.04
N ALA A 36 12.29 29.67 1.26
CA ALA A 36 12.14 30.45 2.48
C ALA A 36 13.44 31.20 2.87
N GLU A 37 14.53 31.04 2.13
CA GLU A 37 15.86 31.62 2.39
C GLU A 37 15.90 33.15 2.37
N TYR A 38 14.87 33.82 1.83
CA TYR A 38 14.87 35.29 1.69
C TYR A 38 13.80 36.00 2.52
N LEU A 39 13.16 35.30 3.45
CA LEU A 39 12.01 35.83 4.20
C LEU A 39 12.37 36.09 5.66
N THR A 40 12.42 37.35 6.06
CA THR A 40 12.69 37.79 7.45
C THR A 40 11.51 38.51 8.10
N ASP A 41 10.63 39.11 7.29
CA ASP A 41 9.40 39.75 7.78
C ASP A 41 8.32 38.71 8.11
N THR A 42 7.74 38.79 9.31
CA THR A 42 6.73 37.85 9.79
C THR A 42 5.49 37.81 8.90
N THR A 43 5.03 38.96 8.40
CA THR A 43 3.82 39.01 7.55
C THR A 43 4.07 38.31 6.21
N THR A 44 5.23 38.58 5.61
CA THR A 44 5.69 37.97 4.37
C THR A 44 5.87 36.47 4.56
N TRP A 45 6.42 36.04 5.70
CA TRP A 45 6.54 34.62 6.06
C TRP A 45 5.18 33.92 6.13
N GLN A 46 4.22 34.49 6.85
CA GLN A 46 2.89 33.88 7.01
C GLN A 46 2.15 33.77 5.66
N SER A 47 2.25 34.80 4.81
CA SER A 47 1.70 34.78 3.45
C SER A 47 2.35 33.68 2.59
N PHE A 48 3.69 33.63 2.58
CA PHE A 48 4.44 32.59 1.88
C PHE A 48 4.06 31.18 2.35
N LYS A 49 4.03 30.96 3.67
CA LYS A 49 3.63 29.68 4.28
C LYS A 49 2.24 29.26 3.77
N ALA A 50 1.25 30.15 3.85
CA ALA A 50 -0.11 29.83 3.42
C ALA A 50 -0.19 29.46 1.91
N GLN A 51 0.52 30.19 1.06
CA GLN A 51 0.58 29.92 -0.38
C GLN A 51 1.25 28.58 -0.69
N GLU A 52 2.42 28.33 -0.11
CA GLU A 52 3.17 27.09 -0.32
C GLU A 52 2.42 25.88 0.27
N LEU A 53 1.78 25.99 1.43
CA LEU A 53 0.94 24.91 1.99
C LEU A 53 -0.17 24.49 1.02
N LYS A 54 -0.90 25.46 0.45
CA LYS A 54 -1.96 25.20 -0.52
C LYS A 54 -1.41 24.55 -1.79
N ALA A 55 -0.29 25.06 -2.30
CA ALA A 55 0.35 24.55 -3.52
C ALA A 55 0.90 23.12 -3.32
N THR A 56 1.60 22.87 -2.22
CA THR A 56 2.18 21.57 -1.86
C THR A 56 1.09 20.52 -1.68
N ARG A 57 0.03 20.83 -0.92
CA ARG A 57 -1.11 19.91 -0.75
C ARG A 57 -1.74 19.52 -2.09
N ALA A 58 -1.94 20.49 -2.99
CA ALA A 58 -2.47 20.22 -4.32
C ALA A 58 -1.54 19.33 -5.16
N GLU A 59 -0.22 19.56 -5.11
CA GLU A 59 0.76 18.73 -5.82
C GLU A 59 0.83 17.30 -5.26
N ILE A 60 0.81 17.14 -3.94
CA ILE A 60 0.76 15.83 -3.27
C ILE A 60 -0.47 15.04 -3.74
N ILE A 61 -1.66 15.67 -3.71
CA ILE A 61 -2.90 15.02 -4.18
C ILE A 61 -2.81 14.63 -5.66
N ARG A 62 -2.23 15.49 -6.51
CA ARG A 62 -2.02 15.17 -7.93
C ARG A 62 -1.09 13.97 -8.12
N LYS A 63 0.08 13.97 -7.46
CA LYS A 63 1.05 12.87 -7.55
C LYS A 63 0.47 11.55 -7.04
N LEU A 64 -0.22 11.58 -5.90
CA LEU A 64 -0.93 10.43 -5.35
C LEU A 64 -1.98 9.89 -6.32
N SER A 65 -2.85 10.76 -6.84
CA SER A 65 -3.91 10.35 -7.79
C SER A 65 -3.32 9.71 -9.05
N ARG A 66 -2.23 10.27 -9.58
CA ARG A 66 -1.50 9.71 -10.73
C ARG A 66 -0.94 8.32 -10.42
N THR A 67 -0.27 8.15 -9.29
CA THR A 67 0.33 6.87 -8.89
C THR A 67 -0.75 5.83 -8.58
N THR A 68 -1.82 6.20 -7.88
CA THR A 68 -2.96 5.32 -7.65
C THR A 68 -3.59 4.88 -8.97
N GLY A 69 -3.80 5.80 -9.93
CA GLY A 69 -4.31 5.46 -11.25
C GLY A 69 -3.44 4.45 -12.02
N LYS A 70 -2.11 4.63 -12.00
CA LYS A 70 -1.16 3.65 -12.58
C LYS A 70 -1.26 2.29 -11.89
N SER A 71 -1.33 2.30 -10.57
CA SER A 71 -1.40 1.09 -9.75
C SER A 71 -2.67 0.26 -9.99
N GLU A 72 -3.77 0.88 -10.46
CA GLU A 72 -5.02 0.16 -10.67
C GLU A 72 -4.95 -0.90 -11.79
N GLN A 73 -4.21 -0.62 -12.86
CA GLN A 73 -4.02 -1.57 -13.96
C GLN A 73 -3.12 -2.72 -13.55
N GLU A 74 -2.03 -2.39 -12.85
CA GLU A 74 -1.09 -3.37 -12.33
C GLU A 74 -1.73 -4.28 -11.29
N LEU A 75 -2.52 -3.71 -10.37
CA LEU A 75 -3.29 -4.46 -9.39
C LEU A 75 -4.31 -5.39 -10.07
N LYS A 76 -4.98 -4.93 -11.13
CA LYS A 76 -5.90 -5.80 -11.88
C LYS A 76 -5.16 -7.01 -12.47
N LYS A 77 -4.05 -6.77 -13.17
CA LYS A 77 -3.23 -7.83 -13.76
C LYS A 77 -2.73 -8.80 -12.68
N MET A 78 -2.22 -8.28 -11.57
CA MET A 78 -1.76 -9.07 -10.45
C MET A 78 -2.85 -9.99 -9.90
N PHE A 79 -4.08 -9.48 -9.74
CA PHE A 79 -5.21 -10.27 -9.28
C PHE A 79 -5.58 -11.38 -10.28
N GLU A 80 -5.59 -11.06 -11.57
CA GLU A 80 -5.87 -12.04 -12.63
C GLU A 80 -4.82 -13.15 -12.68
N ASP A 81 -3.52 -12.79 -12.67
CA ASP A 81 -2.41 -13.73 -12.71
C ASP A 81 -2.38 -14.61 -11.45
N ALA A 82 -2.55 -14.01 -10.26
CA ALA A 82 -2.61 -14.71 -8.99
C ALA A 82 -3.80 -15.67 -8.92
N GLY A 83 -4.98 -15.24 -9.36
CA GLY A 83 -6.19 -16.05 -9.38
C GLY A 83 -6.06 -17.24 -10.33
N ALA A 84 -5.53 -17.02 -11.54
CA ALA A 84 -5.30 -18.08 -12.52
C ALA A 84 -4.28 -19.12 -12.00
N ALA A 85 -3.14 -18.66 -11.47
CA ALA A 85 -2.11 -19.54 -10.93
C ALA A 85 -2.62 -20.35 -9.73
N ALA A 86 -3.41 -19.72 -8.85
CA ALA A 86 -3.95 -20.40 -7.69
C ALA A 86 -4.92 -21.53 -8.05
N LEU A 87 -5.83 -21.27 -9.01
CA LEU A 87 -6.80 -22.26 -9.50
C LEU A 87 -6.16 -23.34 -10.34
N ALA A 88 -5.11 -23.04 -11.12
CA ALA A 88 -4.46 -24.04 -11.95
C ALA A 88 -4.00 -25.26 -11.14
N TYR A 89 -3.46 -25.04 -9.93
CA TYR A 89 -3.06 -26.13 -9.03
C TYR A 89 -4.26 -27.00 -8.61
N ASP A 90 -5.37 -26.38 -8.20
CA ASP A 90 -6.55 -27.12 -7.73
C ASP A 90 -7.26 -27.82 -8.91
N ASP A 91 -7.30 -27.17 -10.07
CA ASP A 91 -7.91 -27.66 -11.30
C ASP A 91 -7.24 -28.94 -11.79
N GLU A 92 -5.92 -29.09 -11.64
CA GLU A 92 -5.22 -30.35 -11.96
C GLU A 92 -5.66 -31.50 -11.06
N ILE A 93 -5.88 -31.24 -9.77
CA ILE A 93 -6.38 -32.24 -8.82
C ILE A 93 -7.81 -32.65 -9.20
N TYR A 94 -8.67 -31.67 -9.50
CA TYR A 94 -10.05 -31.94 -9.91
C TYR A 94 -10.14 -32.72 -11.22
N LYS A 95 -9.31 -32.38 -12.22
CA LYS A 95 -9.24 -33.13 -13.48
C LYS A 95 -8.78 -34.57 -13.28
N ALA A 96 -7.77 -34.79 -12.42
CA ALA A 96 -7.30 -36.13 -12.09
C ALA A 96 -8.40 -36.98 -11.40
N ALA A 97 -9.33 -36.33 -10.69
CA ALA A 97 -10.52 -36.94 -10.11
C ALA A 97 -11.70 -37.10 -11.10
N GLY A 98 -11.51 -36.79 -12.40
CA GLY A 98 -12.55 -36.89 -13.43
C GLY A 98 -13.53 -35.72 -13.48
N LEU A 99 -13.28 -34.63 -12.75
CA LEU A 99 -14.11 -33.42 -12.78
C LEU A 99 -13.66 -32.45 -13.87
N SER A 100 -14.54 -31.53 -14.25
CA SER A 100 -14.32 -30.58 -15.34
C SER A 100 -14.42 -29.12 -14.83
N PRO A 101 -13.35 -28.57 -14.23
CA PRO A 101 -13.35 -27.20 -13.73
C PRO A 101 -13.56 -26.18 -14.85
N VAL A 102 -14.52 -25.27 -14.66
CA VAL A 102 -14.84 -24.21 -15.63
C VAL A 102 -13.73 -23.15 -15.63
N PRO A 103 -13.20 -22.70 -16.78
CA PRO A 103 -12.19 -21.64 -16.79
C PRO A 103 -12.64 -20.39 -16.02
N LEU A 104 -11.72 -19.71 -15.30
CA LEU A 104 -12.03 -18.52 -14.50
C LEU A 104 -12.81 -17.46 -15.30
N ALA A 105 -12.44 -17.26 -16.57
CA ALA A 105 -13.09 -16.31 -17.47
C ALA A 105 -14.56 -16.66 -17.83
N ARG A 106 -15.01 -17.88 -17.55
CA ARG A 106 -16.36 -18.38 -17.84
C ARG A 106 -17.23 -18.59 -16.60
N SER A 107 -16.64 -18.60 -15.40
CA SER A 107 -17.39 -18.68 -14.15
C SER A 107 -17.76 -17.29 -13.64
N LYS A 108 -19.07 -17.00 -13.59
CA LYS A 108 -19.60 -15.76 -13.01
C LYS A 108 -19.26 -15.64 -11.52
N ALA A 109 -19.26 -16.75 -10.79
CA ALA A 109 -18.98 -16.77 -9.36
C ALA A 109 -17.51 -16.44 -9.08
N LEU A 110 -16.58 -17.05 -9.84
CA LEU A 110 -15.14 -16.77 -9.73
C LEU A 110 -14.82 -15.33 -10.14
N GLN A 111 -15.42 -14.83 -11.24
CA GLN A 111 -15.25 -13.43 -11.63
C GLN A 111 -15.76 -12.45 -10.58
N ALA A 112 -16.90 -12.74 -9.95
CA ALA A 112 -17.44 -11.90 -8.89
C ALA A 112 -16.53 -11.90 -7.64
N ALA A 113 -16.00 -13.06 -7.26
CA ALA A 113 -15.04 -13.17 -6.15
C ALA A 113 -13.75 -12.38 -6.42
N LEU A 114 -13.18 -12.51 -7.63
CA LEU A 114 -12.00 -11.77 -8.04
C LEU A 114 -12.24 -10.25 -8.05
N ALA A 115 -13.37 -9.83 -8.63
CA ALA A 115 -13.75 -8.42 -8.70
C ALA A 115 -13.98 -7.80 -7.31
N ALA A 116 -14.56 -8.56 -6.37
CA ALA A 116 -14.75 -8.11 -4.99
C ALA A 116 -13.40 -7.89 -4.29
N GLY A 117 -12.47 -8.83 -4.41
CA GLY A 117 -11.12 -8.70 -3.86
C GLY A 117 -10.36 -7.50 -4.44
N LEU A 118 -10.42 -7.32 -5.76
CA LEU A 118 -9.81 -6.18 -6.44
C LEU A 118 -10.41 -4.85 -5.96
N LYS A 119 -11.75 -4.78 -5.87
CA LYS A 119 -12.47 -3.59 -5.39
C LYS A 119 -12.06 -3.21 -3.97
N ASN A 120 -11.99 -4.17 -3.06
CA ASN A 120 -11.61 -3.93 -1.67
C ASN A 120 -10.18 -3.41 -1.57
N THR A 121 -9.25 -4.04 -2.30
CA THR A 121 -7.83 -3.62 -2.31
C THR A 121 -7.66 -2.21 -2.91
N LYS A 122 -8.38 -1.89 -3.99
CA LYS A 122 -8.42 -0.52 -4.53
C LYS A 122 -8.94 0.48 -3.52
N GLY A 123 -9.99 0.13 -2.77
CA GLY A 123 -10.54 0.96 -1.70
C GLY A 123 -9.50 1.23 -0.61
N GLU A 124 -8.76 0.21 -0.20
CA GLU A 124 -7.69 0.34 0.80
C GLU A 124 -6.56 1.25 0.31
N LEU A 125 -6.05 1.07 -0.91
CA LEU A 125 -5.01 1.95 -1.46
C LEU A 125 -5.48 3.42 -1.57
N ARG A 126 -6.76 3.65 -1.92
CA ARG A 126 -7.36 4.99 -1.92
C ARG A 126 -7.45 5.58 -0.50
N ASN A 127 -7.72 4.77 0.51
CA ASN A 127 -7.71 5.22 1.90
C ASN A 127 -6.30 5.56 2.36
N LEU A 128 -5.31 4.72 2.06
CA LEU A 128 -3.91 4.97 2.38
C LEU A 128 -3.44 6.29 1.78
N THR A 129 -3.65 6.48 0.47
CA THR A 129 -3.26 7.72 -0.23
C THR A 129 -3.94 8.97 0.35
N ARG A 130 -5.21 8.89 0.75
CA ARG A 130 -5.90 10.01 1.43
C ARG A 130 -5.25 10.35 2.76
N THR A 131 -4.89 9.35 3.57
CA THR A 131 -4.21 9.56 4.84
C THR A 131 -2.82 10.14 4.63
N THR A 132 -2.05 9.58 3.70
CA THR A 132 -0.74 10.06 3.28
C THR A 132 -0.76 11.52 2.85
N ALA A 133 -1.76 11.95 2.06
CA ALA A 133 -1.88 13.35 1.64
C ALA A 133 -1.97 14.32 2.82
N ASN A 134 -2.72 13.94 3.86
CA ASN A 134 -2.86 14.76 5.06
C ASN A 134 -1.57 14.76 5.89
N THR A 135 -0.97 13.58 6.12
CA THR A 135 0.28 13.47 6.88
C THR A 135 1.42 14.22 6.23
N ALA A 136 1.61 14.07 4.92
CA ALA A 136 2.63 14.77 4.15
C ALA A 136 2.42 16.30 4.19
N SER A 137 1.17 16.77 4.03
CA SER A 137 0.87 18.21 4.12
C SER A 137 1.24 18.77 5.51
N LYS A 138 0.97 17.99 6.57
CA LYS A 138 1.27 18.39 7.95
C LYS A 138 2.77 18.40 8.22
N GLN A 139 3.49 17.37 7.77
CA GLN A 139 4.95 17.30 7.88
C GLN A 139 5.63 18.50 7.20
N PHE A 140 5.13 18.95 6.05
CA PHE A 140 5.63 20.14 5.38
C PHE A 140 5.34 21.43 6.17
N GLU A 141 4.14 21.54 6.76
CA GLU A 141 3.80 22.66 7.66
C GLU A 141 4.75 22.74 8.85
N ASP A 142 4.96 21.61 9.54
CA ASP A 142 5.81 21.52 10.72
C ASP A 142 7.28 21.82 10.39
N ALA A 143 7.74 21.42 9.19
CA ALA A 143 9.08 21.76 8.71
C ALA A 143 9.25 23.27 8.51
N LEU A 144 8.25 23.95 7.91
CA LEU A 144 8.28 25.41 7.78
C LEU A 144 8.26 26.09 9.15
N ASP A 145 7.41 25.66 10.08
CA ASP A 145 7.37 26.21 11.43
C ASP A 145 8.69 26.03 12.18
N ALA A 146 9.33 24.87 12.04
CA ALA A 146 10.65 24.63 12.63
C ALA A 146 11.72 25.55 12.04
N VAL A 147 11.69 25.83 10.73
CA VAL A 147 12.60 26.79 10.09
C VAL A 147 12.37 28.19 10.66
N TYR A 148 11.11 28.65 10.70
CA TYR A 148 10.76 29.97 11.22
C TYR A 148 11.24 30.15 12.66
N MET A 149 10.93 29.20 13.55
CA MET A 149 11.31 29.27 14.96
C MET A 149 12.84 29.31 15.17
N ARG A 150 13.59 28.53 14.37
CA ARG A 150 15.07 28.53 14.42
C ARG A 150 15.67 29.86 13.98
N ILE A 151 15.09 30.50 12.97
CA ILE A 151 15.51 31.83 12.48
C ILE A 151 15.17 32.90 13.52
N MET A 152 13.90 32.95 13.97
CA MET A 152 13.41 34.00 14.87
C MET A 152 14.03 33.94 16.26
N SER A 153 14.40 32.76 16.75
CA SER A 153 15.11 32.61 18.03
C SER A 153 16.58 33.06 17.97
N GLY A 154 17.14 33.32 16.78
CA GLY A 154 18.55 33.62 16.59
C GLY A 154 19.48 32.43 16.85
N ALA A 155 18.93 31.23 17.11
CA ALA A 155 19.71 30.04 17.42
C ALA A 155 20.50 29.50 16.21
N PHE A 156 20.05 29.80 15.00
CA PHE A 156 20.67 29.35 13.75
C PHE A 156 20.64 30.44 12.68
N SER A 157 21.63 30.41 11.78
CA SER A 157 21.53 31.13 10.51
C SER A 157 20.36 30.58 9.70
N GLN A 158 19.80 31.40 8.81
CA GLN A 158 18.72 30.99 7.90
C GLN A 158 19.10 29.78 7.04
N GLN A 159 20.32 29.77 6.51
CA GLN A 159 20.86 28.65 5.74
C GLN A 159 20.98 27.38 6.58
N ASP A 160 21.42 27.47 7.84
CA ASP A 160 21.52 26.31 8.72
C ASP A 160 20.15 25.78 9.14
N ALA A 161 19.19 26.66 9.40
CA ALA A 161 17.81 26.28 9.72
C ALA A 161 17.16 25.50 8.56
N ILE A 162 17.30 26.01 7.33
CA ILE A 162 16.82 25.36 6.11
C ILE A 162 17.53 24.04 5.86
N ARG A 163 18.86 24.02 5.92
CA ARG A 163 19.67 22.80 5.71
C ARG A 163 19.27 21.70 6.70
N ARG A 164 19.04 22.05 7.96
CA ARG A 164 18.59 21.09 8.98
C ARG A 164 17.20 20.55 8.70
N ALA A 165 16.25 21.39 8.30
CA ALA A 165 14.90 20.95 7.95
C ALA A 165 14.89 20.02 6.73
N VAL A 166 15.65 20.34 5.69
CA VAL A 166 15.81 19.49 4.50
C VAL A 166 16.45 18.15 4.86
N LYS A 167 17.52 18.17 5.68
CA LYS A 167 18.18 16.95 6.13
C LYS A 167 17.24 16.06 6.96
N GLN A 168 16.43 16.67 7.82
CA GLN A 168 15.45 15.99 8.65
C GLN A 168 14.36 15.30 7.81
N LEU A 169 13.78 16.01 6.83
CA LEU A 169 12.82 15.42 5.88
C LEU A 169 13.41 14.24 5.12
N GLY A 170 14.66 14.36 4.67
CA GLY A 170 15.34 13.27 3.96
C GLY A 170 15.63 12.06 4.85
N SER A 171 15.93 12.26 6.14
CA SER A 171 16.22 11.15 7.07
C SER A 171 14.98 10.47 7.63
N GLU A 172 13.90 11.22 7.85
CA GLU A 172 12.66 10.69 8.43
C GLU A 172 11.76 10.03 7.36
N GLY A 173 11.97 10.35 6.09
CA GLY A 173 11.05 9.96 5.03
C GLY A 173 9.72 10.70 5.15
N MET A 174 8.70 10.23 4.46
CA MET A 174 7.34 10.72 4.64
C MET A 174 6.78 10.17 5.95
N GLN A 175 6.28 11.05 6.80
CA GLN A 175 5.69 10.65 8.06
C GLN A 175 4.56 9.63 7.82
N SER A 176 4.55 8.66 8.72
CA SER A 176 3.96 7.35 8.51
C SER A 176 2.45 7.33 8.77
N ILE A 177 1.76 6.39 8.13
CA ILE A 177 0.31 6.21 8.19
C ILE A 177 -0.05 5.71 9.58
N ARG A 178 -0.74 6.54 10.37
CA ARG A 178 -1.19 6.17 11.71
C ARG A 178 -2.52 5.43 11.66
N TYR A 179 -2.52 4.21 12.16
CA TYR A 179 -3.71 3.36 12.29
C TYR A 179 -4.48 3.70 13.59
N PRO A 180 -5.78 3.37 13.68
CA PRO A 180 -6.55 3.53 14.92
C PRO A 180 -5.94 2.83 16.14
N SER A 181 -5.14 1.78 15.92
CA SER A 181 -4.38 1.05 16.95
C SER A 181 -3.21 1.84 17.54
N GLY A 182 -2.86 3.01 16.98
CA GLY A 182 -1.68 3.77 17.34
C GLY A 182 -0.38 3.28 16.67
N HIS A 183 -0.44 2.17 15.93
CA HIS A 183 0.66 1.71 15.08
C HIS A 183 0.82 2.63 13.86
N THR A 184 2.04 2.67 13.34
CA THR A 184 2.47 3.66 12.36
C THR A 184 3.35 2.94 11.33
N ASP A 185 2.96 2.99 10.05
CA ASP A 185 3.70 2.34 8.96
C ASP A 185 4.15 3.35 7.90
N HIS A 186 5.31 3.10 7.30
CA HIS A 186 5.69 3.78 6.06
C HIS A 186 4.74 3.40 4.92
N LEU A 187 4.68 4.25 3.89
CA LEU A 187 3.72 4.09 2.80
C LEU A 187 3.93 2.79 2.02
N ASP A 188 5.19 2.45 1.74
CA ASP A 188 5.63 1.21 1.11
C ASP A 188 5.17 -0.03 1.90
N VAL A 189 5.36 -0.03 3.23
CA VAL A 189 4.96 -1.13 4.13
C VAL A 189 3.44 -1.29 4.12
N ALA A 190 2.71 -0.19 4.21
CA ALA A 190 1.26 -0.19 4.18
C ALA A 190 0.70 -0.68 2.84
N VAL A 191 1.28 -0.24 1.72
CA VAL A 191 0.93 -0.69 0.36
C VAL A 191 1.22 -2.18 0.20
N ARG A 192 2.41 -2.64 0.58
CA ARG A 192 2.82 -4.05 0.54
C ARG A 192 1.79 -4.91 1.28
N ARG A 193 1.44 -4.54 2.52
CA ARG A 193 0.48 -5.28 3.33
C ARG A 193 -0.92 -5.30 2.71
N ALA A 194 -1.40 -4.15 2.22
CA ALA A 194 -2.71 -4.05 1.59
C ALA A 194 -2.82 -4.98 0.37
N VAL A 195 -1.79 -4.97 -0.50
CA VAL A 195 -1.71 -5.84 -1.68
C VAL A 195 -1.65 -7.32 -1.29
N LEU A 196 -0.72 -7.71 -0.40
CA LEU A 196 -0.57 -9.10 0.04
C LEU A 196 -1.87 -9.65 0.64
N THR A 197 -2.49 -8.87 1.53
CA THR A 197 -3.74 -9.24 2.19
C THR A 197 -4.86 -9.37 1.17
N GLY A 198 -5.00 -8.38 0.28
CA GLY A 198 -6.03 -8.37 -0.75
C GLY A 198 -5.93 -9.55 -1.72
N VAL A 199 -4.73 -9.85 -2.23
CA VAL A 199 -4.50 -10.98 -3.13
C VAL A 199 -4.74 -12.30 -2.40
N SER A 200 -4.20 -12.46 -1.20
CA SER A 200 -4.35 -13.71 -0.42
C SER A 200 -5.83 -14.02 -0.13
N GLN A 201 -6.60 -13.01 0.25
CA GLN A 201 -8.05 -13.15 0.50
C GLN A 201 -8.82 -13.46 -0.79
N ALA A 202 -8.49 -12.80 -1.90
CA ALA A 202 -9.15 -13.04 -3.18
C ALA A 202 -8.87 -14.45 -3.70
N VAL A 203 -7.61 -14.89 -3.66
CA VAL A 203 -7.20 -16.25 -4.01
C VAL A 203 -7.90 -17.27 -3.14
N GLY A 204 -7.89 -17.11 -1.81
CA GLY A 204 -8.59 -18.03 -0.91
C GLY A 204 -10.08 -18.11 -1.23
N ARG A 205 -10.73 -16.99 -1.54
CA ARG A 205 -12.14 -16.97 -1.94
C ARG A 205 -12.38 -17.67 -3.27
N LEU A 206 -11.48 -17.52 -4.25
CA LEU A 206 -11.56 -18.23 -5.53
C LEU A 206 -11.46 -19.74 -5.33
N GLN A 207 -10.49 -20.22 -4.54
CA GLN A 207 -10.32 -21.65 -4.29
C GLN A 207 -11.52 -22.26 -3.56
N LEU A 208 -12.09 -21.54 -2.59
CA LEU A 208 -13.33 -21.97 -1.92
C LEU A 208 -14.52 -22.00 -2.89
N THR A 209 -14.67 -20.99 -3.73
CA THR A 209 -15.72 -20.93 -4.75
C THR A 209 -15.56 -22.06 -5.77
N ARG A 210 -14.32 -22.35 -6.18
CA ARG A 210 -14.02 -23.49 -7.05
C ARG A 210 -14.37 -24.82 -6.39
N ALA A 211 -14.03 -24.98 -5.12
CA ALA A 211 -14.40 -26.18 -4.38
C ALA A 211 -15.92 -26.36 -4.30
N ASP A 212 -16.69 -25.27 -4.18
CA ASP A 212 -18.17 -25.31 -4.28
C ASP A 212 -18.63 -25.78 -5.66
N GLU A 213 -18.08 -25.23 -6.75
CA GLU A 213 -18.40 -25.65 -8.13
C GLU A 213 -18.13 -27.14 -8.36
N MET A 214 -17.08 -27.66 -7.74
CA MET A 214 -16.65 -29.05 -7.87
C MET A 214 -17.30 -29.99 -6.85
N GLY A 215 -18.18 -29.49 -5.97
CA GLY A 215 -18.79 -30.28 -4.90
C GLY A 215 -17.77 -30.82 -3.88
N CYS A 216 -16.59 -30.19 -3.78
CA CYS A 216 -15.52 -30.62 -2.89
C CYS A 216 -15.66 -29.97 -1.50
N ASP A 217 -15.83 -30.81 -0.49
CA ASP A 217 -16.01 -30.37 0.90
C ASP A 217 -14.73 -30.49 1.75
N LEU A 218 -13.69 -31.12 1.22
CA LEU A 218 -12.42 -31.30 1.91
C LEU A 218 -11.40 -30.26 1.44
N VAL A 219 -10.66 -29.70 2.39
CA VAL A 219 -9.55 -28.77 2.13
C VAL A 219 -8.32 -29.17 2.92
N GLN A 220 -7.14 -28.98 2.33
CA GLN A 220 -5.89 -29.11 3.04
C GLN A 220 -5.32 -27.72 3.35
N THR A 221 -4.91 -27.50 4.60
CA THR A 221 -4.23 -26.25 4.98
C THR A 221 -2.76 -26.28 4.58
N THR A 222 -2.20 -25.13 4.19
CA THR A 222 -0.78 -25.01 3.84
C THR A 222 0.14 -25.27 5.03
N SER A 223 1.35 -25.73 4.72
CA SER A 223 2.46 -25.83 5.67
C SER A 223 3.58 -24.88 5.25
N HIS A 224 4.10 -24.10 6.19
CA HIS A 224 5.19 -23.17 5.95
C HIS A 224 6.02 -22.95 7.22
N MET A 225 7.31 -22.70 7.00
CA MET A 225 8.26 -22.35 8.05
C MET A 225 7.87 -21.03 8.71
N GLY A 226 7.99 -20.94 10.04
CA GLY A 226 7.70 -19.71 10.79
C GLY A 226 6.23 -19.49 11.17
N ALA A 227 5.36 -20.48 11.00
CA ALA A 227 4.02 -20.40 11.56
C ALA A 227 4.03 -20.31 13.08
N ARG A 228 3.10 -19.52 13.63
CA ARG A 228 2.90 -19.42 15.08
C ARG A 228 2.63 -20.80 15.68
N PRO A 229 3.07 -21.10 16.92
CA PRO A 229 2.83 -22.39 17.56
C PRO A 229 1.36 -22.83 17.53
N GLU A 230 0.43 -21.89 17.72
CA GLU A 230 -1.01 -22.15 17.66
C GLU A 230 -1.52 -22.53 16.25
N HIS A 231 -0.83 -22.14 15.19
CA HIS A 231 -1.17 -22.46 13.80
C HIS A 231 -0.47 -23.75 13.32
N ALA A 232 0.65 -24.13 13.93
CA ALA A 232 1.42 -25.32 13.56
C ALA A 232 0.59 -26.61 13.69
N VAL A 233 -0.32 -26.69 14.66
CA VAL A 233 -1.18 -27.87 14.86
C VAL A 233 -2.17 -28.09 13.71
N TRP A 234 -2.43 -27.09 12.88
CA TRP A 234 -3.35 -27.17 11.74
C TRP A 234 -2.63 -27.53 10.45
N GLN A 235 -1.35 -27.16 10.30
CA GLN A 235 -0.60 -27.24 9.05
C GLN A 235 -0.63 -28.64 8.40
N GLY A 236 -0.86 -28.67 7.09
CA GLY A 236 -0.85 -29.89 6.27
C GLY A 236 -2.03 -30.85 6.51
N ARG A 237 -2.94 -30.53 7.44
CA ARG A 237 -4.10 -31.38 7.75
C ARG A 237 -5.26 -31.11 6.81
N VAL A 238 -6.13 -32.10 6.71
CA VAL A 238 -7.37 -32.06 5.93
C VAL A 238 -8.54 -31.74 6.84
N PHE A 239 -9.39 -30.82 6.41
CA PHE A 239 -10.58 -30.39 7.14
C PHE A 239 -11.80 -30.41 6.24
N ARG A 240 -12.97 -30.59 6.85
CA ARG A 240 -14.26 -30.42 6.20
C ARG A 240 -14.68 -28.95 6.28
N ARG A 241 -15.20 -28.39 5.18
CA ARG A 241 -15.67 -27.00 5.13
C ARG A 241 -17.08 -26.85 5.67
N SER A 242 -17.96 -27.81 5.37
CA SER A 242 -19.30 -27.89 5.95
C SER A 242 -19.28 -28.49 7.36
N LYS A 243 -20.26 -28.09 8.18
CA LYS A 243 -20.39 -28.56 9.58
C LYS A 243 -20.80 -30.03 9.67
#